data_AF-A0A0G4KKG1-F1
#
_entry.id   AF-A0A0G4KKG1-F1
#
_cell.length_a   1.000
_cell.length_b   1.000
_cell.length_c   1.000
_cell.angle_alpha   90.00
_cell.angle_beta   90.00
_cell.angle_gamma   90.00
#
_symmetry.space_group_name_H-M   'P 1'
#
loop_
_entity.id
_entity.type
_entity.pdbx_description
1 polymer ?
#
loop_
_entity_poly.entity_id
_entity_poly.type
_entity_poly.pdbx_seq_one_letter_code
_entity_poly.pdbx_strand_id
1 'polypeptide(L)'
;IPHLERHTTNEFLLKGRAYTLQRIVKTLLTRDGFEDFESTVSIAHLENRIAASLQMGARDEFRLYLFMYAKRIGAEGLRLKVEELLNSLLGGILKVQETKAKGWFSQDDEICGWDRKELLKGVVMILGKFRELQRLTVQYARVLDLTQTEDDVDDEDGAMDVEA
;
A
#
# COMPACT_ATOMS: atom_id res chain seq x y z
N ILE A 1 -27.60 -25.73 15.81
CA ILE A 1 -27.98 -24.39 15.33
C ILE A 1 -29.40 -24.11 15.86
N PRO A 2 -29.57 -23.21 16.83
CA PRO A 2 -30.86 -22.68 17.28
C PRO A 2 -31.81 -22.34 16.12
N HIS A 3 -33.12 -22.47 16.34
CA HIS A 3 -34.14 -22.30 15.30
C HIS A 3 -34.06 -20.93 14.60
N LEU A 4 -33.78 -19.87 15.36
CA LEU A 4 -33.61 -18.51 14.85
C LEU A 4 -32.40 -18.40 13.91
N GLU A 5 -31.26 -18.98 14.30
CA GLU A 5 -30.03 -19.01 13.50
C GLU A 5 -30.21 -19.83 12.21
N ARG A 6 -31.05 -20.88 12.23
CA ARG A 6 -31.35 -21.69 11.04
C ARG A 6 -32.11 -20.90 9.98
N HIS A 7 -33.08 -20.07 10.38
CA HIS A 7 -33.81 -19.22 9.45
C HIS A 7 -32.94 -18.11 8.86
N THR A 8 -32.13 -17.45 9.70
CA THR A 8 -31.18 -16.43 9.23
C THR A 8 -30.14 -17.04 8.28
N THR A 9 -29.61 -18.22 8.60
CA THR A 9 -28.64 -18.92 7.74
C THR A 9 -29.25 -19.34 6.41
N ASN A 10 -30.48 -19.87 6.41
CA ASN A 10 -31.15 -20.25 5.16
C ASN A 10 -31.45 -19.04 4.27
N GLU A 11 -31.98 -17.96 4.81
CA GLU A 11 -32.20 -16.71 4.06
C GLU A 11 -30.89 -16.14 3.50
N PHE A 12 -29.81 -16.18 4.29
CA PHE A 12 -28.48 -15.75 3.89
C PHE A 12 -27.90 -16.57 2.73
N LEU A 13 -28.17 -17.87 2.70
CA LEU A 13 -27.75 -18.77 1.62
C LEU A 13 -28.64 -18.64 0.38
N LEU A 14 -29.96 -18.49 0.55
CA LEU A 14 -30.93 -18.38 -0.55
C LEU A 14 -30.74 -17.13 -1.41
N LYS A 15 -30.49 -15.98 -0.76
CA LYS A 15 -30.24 -14.70 -1.47
C LYS A 15 -28.78 -14.54 -1.92
N GLY A 16 -27.90 -15.42 -1.45
CA GLY A 16 -26.48 -15.34 -1.67
C GLY A 16 -25.75 -14.49 -0.62
N ARG A 17 -24.59 -14.98 -0.20
CA ARG A 17 -23.74 -14.33 0.83
C ARG A 17 -23.30 -12.94 0.40
N ALA A 18 -22.97 -12.79 -0.89
CA ALA A 18 -22.54 -11.52 -1.49
C ALA A 18 -23.64 -10.44 -1.40
N TYR A 19 -24.89 -10.79 -1.67
CA TYR A 19 -26.02 -9.86 -1.60
C TYR A 19 -26.21 -9.30 -0.19
N THR A 20 -26.12 -10.16 0.83
CA THR A 20 -26.28 -9.71 2.21
C THR A 20 -25.10 -8.86 2.67
N LEU A 21 -23.87 -9.23 2.29
CA LEU A 21 -22.68 -8.44 2.58
C LEU A 21 -22.77 -7.04 1.94
N GLN A 22 -23.17 -6.98 0.68
CA GLN A 22 -23.35 -5.72 -0.05
C GLN A 22 -24.37 -4.80 0.65
N ARG A 23 -25.47 -5.35 1.15
CA ARG A 23 -26.45 -4.57 1.93
C ARG A 23 -25.88 -4.05 3.25
N ILE A 24 -25.15 -4.87 3.98
CA ILE A 24 -24.49 -4.44 5.23
C ILE A 24 -23.52 -3.30 4.94
N VAL A 25 -22.65 -3.46 3.94
CA VAL A 25 -21.71 -2.42 3.51
C VAL A 25 -22.44 -1.14 3.14
N LYS A 26 -23.50 -1.21 2.33
CA LYS A 26 -24.28 -0.03 1.94
C LYS A 26 -24.90 0.69 3.15
N THR A 27 -25.44 -0.05 4.11
CA THR A 27 -25.98 0.54 5.35
C THR A 27 -24.89 1.21 6.19
N LEU A 28 -23.70 0.61 6.26
CA LEU A 28 -22.57 1.20 6.98
C LEU A 28 -22.10 2.49 6.31
N LEU A 29 -21.99 2.54 4.98
CA LEU A 29 -21.57 3.73 4.24
C LEU A 29 -22.53 4.92 4.42
N THR A 30 -23.81 4.67 4.70
CA THR A 30 -24.80 5.74 4.97
C THR A 30 -24.78 6.25 6.41
N ARG A 31 -23.95 5.68 7.28
CA ARG A 31 -23.87 6.03 8.70
C ARG A 31 -22.72 7.00 8.94
N ASP A 32 -22.99 8.05 9.70
CA ASP A 32 -21.98 9.03 10.10
C ASP A 32 -20.77 8.34 10.77
N GLY A 33 -19.57 8.72 10.33
CA GLY A 33 -18.30 8.16 10.81
C GLY A 33 -17.78 6.93 10.05
N PHE A 34 -18.44 6.50 8.97
CA PHE A 34 -17.97 5.40 8.10
C PHE A 34 -17.47 5.88 6.72
N GLU A 35 -17.19 7.16 6.57
CA GLU A 35 -16.73 7.77 5.31
C GLU A 35 -15.42 7.13 4.81
N ASP A 36 -14.50 6.82 5.73
CA ASP A 36 -13.19 6.21 5.42
C ASP A 36 -13.23 4.68 5.31
N PHE A 37 -14.41 4.05 5.36
CA PHE A 37 -14.54 2.60 5.40
C PHE A 37 -13.93 1.93 4.16
N GLU A 38 -14.28 2.43 2.97
CA GLU A 38 -13.79 1.87 1.70
C GLU A 38 -12.27 2.02 1.57
N SER A 39 -11.74 3.16 2.03
CA SER A 39 -10.31 3.44 2.07
C SER A 39 -9.58 2.47 2.98
N THR A 40 -10.09 2.30 4.21
CA THR A 40 -9.52 1.39 5.21
C THR A 40 -9.48 -0.05 4.70
N VAL A 41 -10.58 -0.53 4.10
CA VAL A 41 -10.65 -1.88 3.52
C VAL A 41 -9.66 -2.03 2.36
N SER A 42 -9.55 -1.02 1.49
CA SER A 42 -8.62 -1.03 0.35
C SER A 42 -7.16 -1.08 0.80
N ILE A 43 -6.80 -0.30 1.81
CA ILE A 43 -5.45 -0.28 2.40
C ILE A 43 -5.15 -1.64 3.03
N ALA A 44 -6.05 -2.17 3.85
CA ALA A 44 -5.87 -3.47 4.50
C ALA A 44 -5.73 -4.61 3.48
N HIS A 45 -6.44 -4.53 2.35
CA HIS A 45 -6.28 -5.47 1.26
C HIS A 45 -4.87 -5.41 0.65
N LEU A 46 -4.34 -4.21 0.40
CA LEU A 46 -2.99 -4.03 -0.13
C LEU A 46 -1.92 -4.52 0.85
N GLU A 47 -2.07 -4.29 2.16
CA GLU A 47 -1.19 -4.83 3.20
C GLU A 47 -1.14 -6.36 3.15
N ASN A 48 -2.31 -7.00 3.03
CA ASN A 48 -2.39 -8.45 2.88
C ASN A 48 -1.71 -8.95 1.59
N ARG A 49 -1.85 -8.22 0.47
CA ARG A 49 -1.18 -8.58 -0.80
C ARG A 49 0.34 -8.46 -0.70
N ILE A 50 0.86 -7.44 -0.02
CA ILE A 50 2.29 -7.28 0.26
C ILE A 50 2.80 -8.43 1.13
N ALA A 51 2.10 -8.73 2.23
CA ALA A 51 2.49 -9.80 3.15
C ALA A 51 2.49 -11.17 2.46
N ALA A 52 1.45 -11.46 1.66
CA ALA A 52 1.34 -12.70 0.91
C ALA A 52 2.45 -12.84 -0.15
N SER A 53 2.69 -11.81 -0.96
CA SER A 53 3.74 -11.83 -1.97
C SER A 53 5.14 -11.97 -1.36
N LEU A 54 5.39 -11.32 -0.22
CA LEU A 54 6.64 -11.48 0.54
C LEU A 54 6.80 -12.93 1.05
N GLN A 55 5.74 -13.52 1.60
CA GLN A 55 5.78 -14.89 2.12
C GLN A 55 5.97 -15.94 1.02
N MET A 56 5.45 -15.67 -0.17
CA MET A 56 5.60 -16.54 -1.35
C MET A 56 6.93 -16.31 -2.10
N GLY A 57 7.69 -15.25 -1.77
CA GLY A 57 8.89 -14.86 -2.51
C GLY A 57 8.60 -14.37 -3.93
N ALA A 58 7.38 -13.87 -4.18
CA ALA A 58 6.93 -13.40 -5.49
C ALA A 58 7.46 -11.98 -5.73
N ARG A 59 8.65 -11.90 -6.33
CA ARG A 59 9.45 -10.66 -6.48
C ARG A 59 8.69 -9.52 -7.16
N ASP A 60 8.12 -9.76 -8.34
CA ASP A 60 7.50 -8.70 -9.14
C ASP A 60 6.16 -8.23 -8.55
N GLU A 61 5.36 -9.19 -8.07
CA GLU A 61 4.10 -8.91 -7.39
C GLU A 61 4.31 -8.12 -6.10
N PHE A 62 5.36 -8.44 -5.34
CA PHE A 62 5.70 -7.70 -4.13
C PHE A 62 5.97 -6.22 -4.44
N ARG A 63 6.79 -5.94 -5.45
CA ARG A 63 7.08 -4.55 -5.89
C ARG A 63 5.81 -3.85 -6.37
N LEU A 64 5.01 -4.52 -7.18
CA LEU A 64 3.74 -3.97 -7.68
C LEU A 64 2.82 -3.58 -6.52
N TYR A 65 2.56 -4.49 -5.58
CA TYR A 65 1.67 -4.21 -4.45
C TYR A 65 2.23 -3.18 -3.48
N LEU A 66 3.54 -3.15 -3.29
CA LEU A 66 4.22 -2.13 -2.51
C LEU A 66 3.98 -0.72 -3.10
N PHE A 67 4.13 -0.57 -4.41
CA PHE A 67 3.92 0.72 -5.08
C PHE A 67 2.44 1.13 -5.11
N MET A 68 1.53 0.17 -5.30
CA MET A 68 0.09 0.41 -5.17
C MET A 68 -0.29 0.87 -3.76
N TYR A 69 0.28 0.23 -2.73
CA TYR A 69 0.09 0.61 -1.33
C TYR A 69 0.61 2.02 -1.05
N ALA A 70 1.85 2.34 -1.46
CA ALA A 70 2.42 3.68 -1.32
C ALA A 70 1.54 4.76 -1.98
N LYS A 71 1.05 4.50 -3.20
CA LYS A 71 0.13 5.40 -3.89
C LYS A 71 -1.19 5.57 -3.11
N ARG A 72 -1.74 4.48 -2.55
CA ARG A 72 -3.00 4.53 -1.81
C ARG A 72 -2.87 5.30 -0.50
N ILE A 73 -1.89 4.99 0.34
CA ILE A 73 -1.69 5.71 1.61
C ILE A 73 -1.30 7.18 1.37
N GLY A 74 -0.65 7.47 0.24
CA GLY A 74 -0.33 8.82 -0.19
C GLY A 74 -1.57 9.64 -0.55
N ALA A 75 -2.49 9.06 -1.32
CA ALA A 75 -3.76 9.69 -1.69
C ALA A 75 -4.67 9.97 -0.49
N GLU A 76 -4.61 9.12 0.53
CA GLU A 76 -5.39 9.23 1.76
C GLU A 76 -4.74 10.13 2.81
N GLY A 77 -3.53 10.65 2.55
CA GLY A 77 -2.84 11.55 3.47
C GLY A 77 -2.41 10.90 4.80
N LEU A 78 -2.29 9.57 4.86
CA LEU A 78 -2.00 8.83 6.08
C LEU A 78 -0.51 8.94 6.47
N ARG A 79 -0.13 10.10 6.99
CA ARG A 79 1.27 10.45 7.28
C ARG A 79 2.00 9.44 8.16
N LEU A 80 1.34 8.93 9.21
CA LEU A 80 1.96 7.96 10.12
C LEU A 80 2.33 6.65 9.39
N LYS A 81 1.42 6.11 8.57
CA LYS A 81 1.67 4.91 7.77
C LYS A 81 2.77 5.14 6.72
N VAL A 82 2.80 6.33 6.13
CA VAL A 82 3.85 6.72 5.18
C VAL A 82 5.21 6.75 5.86
N GLU A 83 5.30 7.36 7.04
CA GLU A 83 6.52 7.43 7.83
C GLU A 83 7.00 6.04 8.26
N GLU A 84 6.10 5.18 8.73
CA GLU A 84 6.41 3.78 9.03
C GLU A 84 6.95 3.02 7.81
N LEU A 85 6.32 3.19 6.64
CA LEU A 85 6.77 2.57 5.39
C LEU A 85 8.19 3.03 5.01
N LEU A 86 8.42 4.34 5.00
CA LEU A 86 9.70 4.93 4.63
C LEU A 86 10.81 4.53 5.62
N ASN A 87 10.52 4.56 6.92
CA ASN A 87 11.46 4.11 7.96
C ASN A 87 11.77 2.62 7.85
N SER A 88 10.78 1.78 7.55
CA SER A 88 11.00 0.34 7.39
C SER A 88 11.88 0.01 6.19
N LEU A 89 11.76 0.77 5.10
CA LEU A 89 12.61 0.60 3.93
C LEU A 89 14.02 1.18 4.17
N LEU A 90 14.10 2.33 4.84
CA LEU A 90 15.37 2.99 5.20
C LEU A 90 16.17 2.20 6.24
N GLY A 91 15.51 1.52 7.18
CA GLY A 91 16.14 0.72 8.24
C GLY A 91 16.95 -0.47 7.72
N GLY A 92 16.74 -0.90 6.47
CA GLY A 92 17.65 -1.84 5.81
C GLY A 92 18.91 -1.19 5.22
N ILE A 93 18.88 0.12 4.94
CA ILE A 93 20.02 0.88 4.39
C ILE A 93 20.95 1.33 5.52
N LEU A 94 20.37 1.76 6.64
CA LEU A 94 21.12 2.16 7.84
C LEU A 94 21.24 0.94 8.75
N LYS A 95 22.35 0.18 8.63
CA LYS A 95 22.69 -0.99 9.45
C LYS A 95 22.96 -0.60 10.92
N VAL A 96 21.93 -0.18 11.65
CA VAL A 96 22.06 0.46 12.98
C VAL A 96 21.87 -0.53 14.14
N GLN A 97 21.35 -1.74 13.92
CA GLN A 97 21.22 -2.75 14.98
C GLN A 97 21.57 -4.19 14.55
N GLU A 98 22.40 -4.86 15.36
CA GLU A 98 22.77 -6.28 15.21
C GLU A 98 21.63 -7.28 15.54
N THR A 99 20.37 -6.82 15.66
CA THR A 99 19.24 -7.73 15.89
C THR A 99 18.78 -8.36 14.57
N LYS A 100 19.02 -9.67 14.44
CA LYS A 100 18.62 -10.50 13.29
C LYS A 100 17.09 -10.65 13.18
N ALA A 101 16.41 -9.58 12.79
CA ALA A 101 15.03 -9.64 12.35
C ALA A 101 14.96 -10.28 10.95
N LYS A 102 13.94 -11.10 10.68
CA LYS A 102 13.73 -11.77 9.38
C LYS A 102 12.56 -11.14 8.64
N GLY A 103 12.59 -11.22 7.30
CA GLY A 103 11.50 -10.77 6.45
C GLY A 103 11.43 -9.25 6.33
N TRP A 104 10.23 -8.66 6.42
CA TRP A 104 10.01 -7.22 6.23
C TRP A 104 10.91 -6.35 7.13
N PHE A 105 11.10 -6.77 8.38
CA PHE A 105 11.92 -6.11 9.38
C PHE A 105 13.43 -6.42 9.30
N SER A 106 13.87 -7.22 8.32
CA SER A 106 15.31 -7.49 8.19
C SER A 106 16.08 -6.21 7.83
N GLN A 107 17.32 -6.13 8.31
CA GLN A 107 18.25 -5.06 7.93
C GLN A 107 19.14 -5.47 6.74
N ASP A 108 18.68 -6.44 5.95
CA ASP A 108 19.38 -6.87 4.75
C ASP A 108 19.22 -5.81 3.66
N ASP A 109 20.23 -5.68 2.80
CA ASP A 109 20.20 -4.72 1.69
C ASP A 109 19.07 -5.04 0.67
N GLU A 110 18.60 -6.29 0.64
CA GLU A 110 17.51 -6.76 -0.22
C GLU A 110 16.25 -7.15 0.56
N ILE A 111 15.09 -6.97 -0.08
CA ILE A 111 13.79 -7.47 0.38
C ILE A 111 13.03 -8.11 -0.79
N CYS A 112 12.61 -9.37 -0.62
CA CYS A 112 11.93 -10.13 -1.68
C CYS A 112 12.70 -10.15 -3.03
N GLY A 113 14.04 -10.12 -2.99
CA GLY A 113 14.89 -10.11 -4.18
C GLY A 113 15.01 -8.74 -4.88
N TRP A 114 14.52 -7.66 -4.27
CA TRP A 114 14.74 -6.29 -4.71
C TRP A 114 15.68 -5.56 -3.77
N ASP A 115 16.52 -4.69 -4.32
CA ASP A 115 17.31 -3.74 -3.54
C ASP A 115 16.38 -2.76 -2.81
N ARG A 116 16.56 -2.62 -1.49
CA ARG A 116 15.75 -1.72 -0.66
C ARG A 116 15.93 -0.26 -1.08
N LYS A 117 17.11 0.12 -1.57
CA LYS A 117 17.36 1.49 -2.06
C LYS A 117 16.56 1.77 -3.33
N GLU A 118 16.49 0.82 -4.26
CA GLU A 118 15.63 0.91 -5.45
C GLU A 118 14.15 1.05 -5.07
N LEU A 119 13.66 0.19 -4.16
CA LEU A 119 12.26 0.26 -3.70
C LEU A 119 11.95 1.59 -3.01
N LEU A 120 12.85 2.05 -2.13
CA LEU A 120 12.69 3.30 -1.42
C LEU A 120 12.68 4.50 -2.38
N LYS A 121 13.56 4.51 -3.40
CA LYS A 121 13.52 5.52 -4.48
C LYS A 121 12.16 5.53 -5.17
N GLY A 122 11.65 4.37 -5.57
CA GLY A 122 10.33 4.26 -6.21
C GLY A 122 9.19 4.78 -5.32
N VAL A 123 9.19 4.40 -4.04
CA VAL A 123 8.19 4.84 -3.06
C VAL A 123 8.26 6.34 -2.83
N VAL A 124 9.45 6.93 -2.68
CA VAL A 124 9.63 8.39 -2.52
C VAL A 124 9.13 9.15 -3.75
N MET A 125 9.42 8.67 -4.96
CA MET A 125 8.94 9.29 -6.20
C MET A 125 7.41 9.27 -6.32
N ILE A 126 6.76 8.18 -5.90
CA ILE A 126 5.29 8.09 -5.87
C ILE A 126 4.72 9.07 -4.85
N LEU A 127 5.28 9.12 -3.64
CA LEU A 127 4.78 9.94 -2.55
C LEU A 127 5.04 11.44 -2.77
N GLY A 128 6.10 11.81 -3.49
CA GLY A 128 6.45 13.21 -3.80
C GLY A 128 5.40 13.93 -4.65
N LYS A 129 4.53 13.18 -5.34
CA LYS A 129 3.39 13.71 -6.09
C LYS A 129 2.29 14.29 -5.18
N PHE A 130 2.26 13.91 -3.90
CA PHE A 130 1.27 14.40 -2.94
C PHE A 130 1.84 15.55 -2.12
N ARG A 131 1.27 16.75 -2.29
CA ARG A 131 1.75 18.00 -1.67
C ARG A 131 1.94 17.91 -0.16
N GLU A 132 0.98 17.30 0.55
CA GLU A 132 1.00 17.16 2.01
C GLU A 132 2.18 16.30 2.52
N LEU A 133 2.72 15.42 1.67
CA LEU A 133 3.81 14.51 2.00
C LEU A 133 5.17 15.00 1.50
N GLN A 134 5.24 16.11 0.75
CA GLN A 134 6.49 16.63 0.20
C GLN A 134 7.54 16.92 1.27
N ARG A 135 7.14 17.55 2.39
CA ARG A 135 8.07 17.84 3.49
C ARG A 135 8.69 16.57 4.09
N LEU A 136 7.93 15.48 4.14
CA LEU A 136 8.42 14.19 4.63
C LEU A 136 9.33 13.55 3.58
N THR A 137 8.85 13.41 2.34
CA THR A 137 9.56 12.74 1.24
C THR A 137 10.89 13.41 0.89
N VAL A 138 11.00 14.74 0.94
CA VAL A 138 12.27 15.47 0.71
C VAL A 138 13.34 15.07 1.73
N GLN A 139 12.98 14.76 2.98
CA GLN A 139 13.96 14.32 3.98
C GLN A 139 14.56 12.96 3.61
N TYR A 140 13.72 12.02 3.16
CA TYR A 140 14.18 10.71 2.70
C TYR A 140 14.92 10.81 1.34
N ALA A 141 14.50 11.72 0.46
CA ALA A 141 15.18 11.97 -0.81
C ALA A 141 16.63 12.45 -0.61
N ARG A 142 16.87 13.33 0.37
CA ARG A 142 18.23 13.77 0.74
C ARG A 142 19.11 12.63 1.24
N VAL A 143 18.55 11.70 2.03
CA VAL A 143 19.29 10.52 2.51
C VAL A 143 19.67 9.59 1.36
N LEU A 144 18.88 9.59 0.28
CA LEU A 144 19.11 8.79 -0.91
C LEU A 144 19.97 9.48 -1.97
N ASP A 145 20.40 10.72 -1.73
CA ASP A 145 21.08 11.60 -2.68
C ASP A 145 20.26 11.82 -3.98
N LEU A 146 18.93 11.79 -3.87
CA LEU A 146 18.02 11.99 -5.00
C LEU A 146 17.89 13.47 -5.42
N THR A 147 18.47 14.39 -4.66
CA THR A 147 18.33 15.83 -4.84
C THR A 147 19.25 16.45 -5.90
N GLN A 148 19.81 15.65 -6.82
CA GLN A 148 20.62 16.14 -7.95
C GLN A 148 20.04 15.80 -9.34
N THR A 149 18.84 15.22 -9.45
CA THR A 149 18.24 14.85 -10.75
C THR A 149 16.84 15.43 -10.91
N GLU A 150 16.68 16.75 -10.85
CA GLU A 150 15.40 17.43 -11.07
C GLU A 150 15.21 18.02 -12.49
N ASP A 151 16.10 17.78 -13.46
CA ASP A 151 16.01 18.49 -14.75
C ASP A 151 15.67 17.68 -16.01
N ASP A 152 15.42 16.36 -15.96
CA ASP A 152 15.07 15.63 -17.20
C ASP A 152 14.06 14.49 -16.95
N VAL A 153 12.76 14.79 -16.93
CA VAL A 153 11.72 14.00 -17.64
C VAL A 153 10.55 14.94 -17.91
N ASP A 154 10.61 15.58 -19.08
CA ASP A 154 9.49 16.28 -19.70
C ASP A 154 8.29 15.36 -19.93
N ASP A 155 7.12 15.99 -19.90
CA ASP A 155 5.80 15.46 -20.22
C ASP A 155 5.71 14.92 -21.68
N GLU A 156 5.82 13.62 -21.90
CA GLU A 156 5.33 12.87 -23.08
C GLU A 156 5.02 11.43 -22.59
N ASP A 157 3.91 10.73 -22.80
CA ASP A 157 2.82 10.84 -23.77
C ASP A 157 1.52 10.29 -23.15
N GLY A 158 0.48 11.11 -23.19
CA GLY A 158 -0.91 10.77 -22.87
C GLY A 158 -1.79 10.63 -24.11
N ALA A 159 -1.28 10.06 -25.21
CA ALA A 159 -2.04 9.84 -26.43
C ALA A 159 -1.82 8.42 -26.97
N MET A 160 -2.63 7.45 -26.50
CA MET A 160 -2.88 6.25 -27.29
C MET A 160 -4.04 6.56 -28.24
N ASP A 161 -3.69 6.94 -29.47
CA ASP A 161 -4.61 6.89 -30.60
C ASP A 161 -5.01 5.43 -30.84
N VAL A 162 -6.31 5.18 -30.70
CA VAL A 162 -6.94 3.90 -31.08
C VAL A 162 -7.54 4.12 -32.45
N GLU A 163 -6.81 3.79 -33.52
CA GLU A 163 -7.41 3.69 -34.84
C GLU A 163 -8.16 2.36 -34.99
N ALA A 164 -9.35 2.46 -35.59
CA ALA A 164 -10.23 1.39 -36.02
C ALA A 164 -10.27 1.32 -37.55
#